data_AF-A0AAJ0SDD8-F1
#
_entry.id   AF-A0AAJ0SDD8-F1
#
_cell.length_a   1.000
_cell.length_b   1.000
_cell.length_c   1.000
_cell.angle_alpha   90.00
_cell.angle_beta   90.00
_cell.angle_gamma   90.00
#
_symmetry.space_group_name_H-M   'P 1'
#
loop_
_entity.id
_entity.type
_entity.pdbx_description
1 polymer ?
#
loop_
_entity_poly.entity_id
_entity_poly.type
_entity_poly.pdbx_seq_one_letter_code
_entity_poly.pdbx_strand_id
1 'polypeptide(L)'
;MNGLEIKEYRVKKGLTQEALAQLIGVSKNTILNYEKGKVIPESKNALLENILIFSEHNIATKIHNTEYQNLTGYDKKITEIEDQIKHHYEIIKLLKEKIDIIRSAKHNHANNL
;
A
#
# COMPACT_ATOMS: atom_id res chain seq x y z
N MET A 1 -10.69 -14.50 -13.83
CA MET A 1 -9.55 -13.86 -14.54
C MET A 1 -9.35 -14.43 -15.94
N ASN A 2 -8.78 -13.65 -16.86
CA ASN A 2 -8.32 -14.09 -18.18
C ASN A 2 -6.82 -14.49 -18.18
N GLY A 3 -6.35 -15.10 -19.27
CA GLY A 3 -4.97 -15.57 -19.39
C GLY A 3 -3.89 -14.48 -19.26
N LEU A 4 -4.17 -13.29 -19.78
CA LEU A 4 -3.24 -12.15 -19.72
C LEU A 4 -3.06 -11.67 -18.28
N GLU A 5 -4.18 -11.52 -17.56
CA GLU A 5 -4.20 -11.14 -16.15
C GLU A 5 -3.40 -12.14 -15.30
N ILE A 6 -3.59 -13.44 -15.52
CA ILE A 6 -2.84 -14.48 -14.78
C ILE A 6 -1.34 -14.26 -14.91
N LYS A 7 -0.85 -14.01 -16.12
CA LYS A 7 0.57 -13.76 -16.38
C LYS A 7 1.05 -12.49 -15.68
N GLU A 8 0.30 -11.40 -15.79
CA GLU A 8 0.63 -10.12 -15.18
C GLU A 8 0.76 -10.22 -13.66
N TYR A 9 -0.27 -10.76 -12.98
CA TYR A 9 -0.24 -10.89 -11.52
C TYR A 9 0.82 -11.89 -11.06
N ARG A 10 1.04 -12.98 -11.81
CA ARG A 10 2.12 -13.93 -11.50
C ARG A 10 3.50 -13.25 -11.53
N VAL A 11 3.77 -12.45 -12.57
CA VAL A 11 5.04 -11.71 -12.69
C VAL A 11 5.17 -10.64 -11.61
N LYS A 12 4.11 -9.89 -11.32
CA LYS A 12 4.09 -8.92 -10.21
C LYS A 12 4.44 -9.56 -8.87
N LYS A 13 4.07 -10.82 -8.65
CA LYS A 13 4.41 -11.61 -7.46
C LYS A 13 5.76 -12.33 -7.52
N GLY A 14 6.54 -12.15 -8.58
CA GLY A 14 7.83 -12.84 -8.75
C GLY A 14 7.72 -14.35 -8.92
N LEU A 15 6.54 -14.88 -9.25
CA LEU A 15 6.31 -16.32 -9.37
C LEU A 15 6.71 -16.82 -10.76
N THR A 16 7.33 -17.99 -10.83
CA THR A 16 7.49 -18.72 -12.09
C THR A 16 6.20 -19.47 -12.44
N GLN A 17 6.03 -19.89 -13.71
CA GLN A 17 4.89 -20.72 -14.10
C GLN A 17 4.84 -22.05 -13.33
N GLU A 18 6.01 -22.62 -13.02
CA GLU A 18 6.15 -23.84 -12.21
C GLU A 18 5.70 -23.59 -10.76
N ALA A 19 6.18 -22.49 -10.15
CA ALA A 19 5.80 -22.12 -8.78
C ALA A 19 4.30 -21.85 -8.67
N LEU A 20 3.72 -21.13 -9.63
CA LEU A 20 2.27 -20.94 -9.66
C LEU A 20 1.56 -22.29 -9.80
N ALA A 21 1.98 -23.16 -10.73
CA ALA A 21 1.37 -24.47 -10.96
C ALA A 21 1.35 -25.35 -9.70
N GLN A 22 2.43 -25.33 -8.91
CA GLN A 22 2.52 -26.03 -7.62
C GLN A 22 1.48 -25.52 -6.61
N LEU A 23 1.26 -24.20 -6.52
CA LEU A 23 0.28 -23.61 -5.60
C LEU A 23 -1.18 -24.02 -5.90
N ILE A 24 -1.49 -24.32 -7.16
CA ILE A 24 -2.84 -24.68 -7.66
C ILE A 24 -3.00 -26.19 -7.85
N GLY A 25 -1.94 -26.97 -7.64
CA GLY A 25 -1.92 -28.41 -7.86
C GLY A 25 -2.20 -28.79 -9.33
N VAL A 26 -1.52 -28.12 -10.27
CA VAL A 26 -1.61 -28.41 -11.71
C VAL A 26 -0.21 -28.53 -12.32
N SER A 27 -0.11 -28.93 -13.58
CA SER A 27 1.16 -28.94 -14.28
C SER A 27 1.56 -27.52 -14.74
N LYS A 28 2.87 -27.26 -14.88
CA LYS A 28 3.36 -26.02 -15.53
C LYS A 28 2.73 -25.79 -16.90
N ASN A 29 2.55 -26.85 -17.69
CA ASN A 29 1.98 -26.74 -19.03
C ASN A 29 0.50 -26.29 -18.98
N THR A 30 -0.22 -26.67 -17.92
CA THR A 30 -1.57 -26.18 -17.65
C THR A 30 -1.57 -24.66 -17.44
N ILE A 31 -0.63 -24.12 -16.67
CA ILE A 31 -0.50 -22.67 -16.49
C ILE A 31 -0.11 -21.95 -17.77
N LEU A 32 0.83 -22.51 -18.53
CA LEU A 32 1.19 -21.97 -19.84
C LEU A 32 -0.03 -21.88 -20.77
N ASN A 33 -0.89 -22.90 -20.77
CA ASN A 33 -2.11 -22.92 -21.56
C ASN A 33 -3.11 -21.85 -21.11
N TYR A 34 -3.29 -21.67 -19.80
CA TYR A 34 -4.13 -20.60 -19.26
C TYR A 34 -3.62 -19.23 -19.67
N GLU A 35 -2.31 -18.96 -19.55
CA GLU A 35 -1.71 -17.69 -19.97
C GLU A 35 -1.80 -17.43 -21.47
N LYS A 36 -1.92 -18.50 -22.29
CA LYS A 36 -2.18 -18.41 -23.74
C LYS A 36 -3.66 -18.24 -24.09
N GLY A 37 -4.55 -18.11 -23.11
CA GLY A 37 -5.99 -17.92 -23.31
C GLY A 37 -6.76 -19.20 -23.59
N LYS A 38 -6.22 -20.38 -23.24
CA LYS A 38 -7.01 -21.61 -23.23
C LYS A 38 -7.99 -21.60 -22.06
N VAL A 39 -9.03 -22.44 -22.17
CA VAL A 39 -10.11 -22.55 -21.18
C VAL A 39 -9.55 -22.83 -19.79
N ILE A 40 -9.97 -22.03 -18.82
CA ILE A 40 -9.67 -22.18 -17.40
C ILE A 40 -10.91 -22.77 -16.75
N PRO A 41 -10.83 -23.96 -16.12
CA PRO A 41 -11.94 -24.51 -15.35
C PRO A 41 -12.34 -23.56 -14.22
N GLU A 42 -13.64 -23.43 -13.96
CA GLU A 42 -14.18 -22.55 -12.93
C GLU A 42 -13.59 -22.84 -11.54
N SER A 43 -13.43 -24.13 -11.21
CA SER A 43 -12.79 -24.58 -9.96
C SER A 43 -11.35 -24.11 -9.78
N LYS A 44 -10.64 -23.83 -10.88
CA LYS A 44 -9.27 -23.27 -10.86
C LYS A 44 -9.28 -21.75 -10.91
N ASN A 45 -10.30 -21.14 -11.49
CA ASN A 45 -10.43 -19.68 -11.57
C ASN A 45 -10.52 -19.05 -10.18
N ALA A 46 -11.34 -19.63 -9.28
CA ALA A 46 -11.42 -19.17 -7.88
C ALA A 46 -10.07 -19.30 -7.14
N LEU A 47 -9.31 -20.37 -7.39
CA LEU A 47 -8.00 -20.55 -6.76
C LEU A 47 -6.95 -19.57 -7.31
N LEU A 48 -6.97 -19.32 -8.62
CA LEU A 48 -6.13 -18.33 -9.28
C LEU A 48 -6.41 -16.93 -8.73
N GLU A 49 -7.67 -16.55 -8.57
CA GLU A 49 -8.05 -15.28 -7.96
C GLU A 49 -7.56 -15.18 -6.53
N ASN A 50 -7.71 -16.24 -5.72
CA ASN A 50 -7.21 -16.25 -4.35
C ASN A 50 -5.68 -16.09 -4.25
N ILE A 51 -4.93 -16.78 -5.12
CA ILE A 51 -3.46 -16.76 -5.10
C ILE A 51 -2.90 -15.48 -5.71
N LEU A 52 -3.45 -15.04 -6.84
CA LEU A 52 -2.90 -13.96 -7.65
C LEU A 52 -3.46 -12.58 -7.29
N ILE A 53 -4.71 -12.50 -6.83
CA ILE A 53 -5.35 -11.24 -6.43
C ILE A 53 -5.36 -11.11 -4.90
N PHE A 54 -5.83 -12.12 -4.16
CA PHE A 54 -6.06 -11.99 -2.70
C PHE A 54 -4.82 -12.09 -1.80
N SER A 55 -3.62 -12.36 -2.32
CA SER A 55 -2.41 -12.41 -1.47
C SER A 55 -1.85 -11.05 -1.01
N GLU A 56 -2.47 -9.93 -1.36
CA GLU A 56 -2.22 -8.68 -0.62
C GLU A 56 -2.84 -8.71 0.79
N HIS A 57 -3.67 -9.70 1.14
CA HIS A 57 -4.46 -9.70 2.38
C HIS A 57 -4.28 -10.91 3.32
N ASN A 58 -3.43 -11.91 3.04
CA ASN A 58 -3.40 -13.15 3.85
C ASN A 58 -2.01 -13.78 4.14
N ILE A 59 -0.94 -12.97 4.25
CA ILE A 59 0.16 -13.34 5.18
C ILE A 59 -0.18 -12.86 6.60
N ALA A 60 -1.12 -11.92 6.72
CA ALA A 60 -1.48 -11.32 7.97
C ALA A 60 -2.23 -12.28 8.91
N THR A 61 -3.17 -13.08 8.40
CA THR A 61 -4.25 -13.71 9.18
C THR A 61 -3.90 -14.94 10.04
N LYS A 62 -2.70 -15.54 9.94
CA LYS A 62 -2.30 -16.65 10.83
C LYS A 62 -1.40 -16.27 12.01
N ILE A 63 -0.89 -15.04 12.04
CA ILE A 63 -0.19 -14.45 13.21
C ILE A 63 -1.15 -13.49 13.97
N HIS A 64 -2.42 -13.42 13.55
CA HIS A 64 -3.25 -12.22 13.59
C HIS A 64 -4.25 -12.05 14.73
N ASN A 65 -4.19 -12.82 15.81
CA ASN A 65 -5.20 -12.64 16.86
C ASN A 65 -4.66 -11.90 18.10
N THR A 66 -3.35 -11.72 18.23
CA THR A 66 -2.77 -11.05 19.41
C THR A 66 -1.90 -9.84 19.07
N GLU A 67 -1.15 -9.88 17.98
CA GLU A 67 -0.29 -8.76 17.58
C GLU A 67 -0.98 -7.71 16.70
N TYR A 68 -1.91 -8.13 15.84
CA TYR A 68 -2.47 -7.21 14.85
C TYR A 68 -3.57 -6.27 15.35
N GLN A 69 -4.30 -6.65 16.41
CA GLN A 69 -5.13 -5.71 17.15
C GLN A 69 -4.28 -4.56 17.74
N ASN A 70 -3.06 -4.85 18.16
CA ASN A 70 -2.13 -3.84 18.68
C ASN A 70 -1.52 -3.01 17.54
N LEU A 71 -1.06 -3.63 16.44
CA LEU A 71 -0.50 -2.93 15.27
C LEU A 71 -1.51 -1.94 14.65
N THR A 72 -2.77 -2.33 14.49
CA THR A 72 -3.81 -1.40 13.98
C THR A 72 -4.09 -0.21 14.91
N GLY A 73 -3.87 -0.38 16.23
CA GLY A 73 -3.93 0.70 17.20
C GLY A 73 -2.74 1.65 17.10
N TYR A 74 -1.54 1.11 16.83
CA TYR A 74 -0.34 1.91 16.58
C TYR A 74 -0.46 2.68 15.26
N ASP A 75 -1.00 2.09 14.20
CA ASP A 75 -1.22 2.76 12.92
C ASP A 75 -2.13 3.99 13.08
N LYS A 76 -3.24 3.86 13.83
CA LYS A 76 -4.11 5.01 14.14
C LYS A 76 -3.38 6.09 14.93
N LYS A 77 -2.57 5.69 15.92
CA LYS A 77 -1.80 6.62 16.75
C LYS A 77 -0.70 7.33 15.95
N ILE A 78 -0.10 6.63 14.98
CA ILE A 78 0.87 7.20 14.04
C ILE A 78 0.20 8.25 13.18
N THR A 79 -0.94 7.93 12.55
CA THR A 79 -1.70 8.89 11.74
C THR A 79 -2.11 10.13 12.55
N GLU A 80 -2.57 9.94 13.79
CA GLU A 80 -2.94 11.06 14.66
C GLU A 80 -1.72 11.93 15.03
N ILE A 81 -0.56 11.33 15.26
CA ILE A 81 0.69 12.06 15.50
C ILE A 81 1.14 12.79 14.23
N GLU A 82 1.03 12.17 13.05
CA GLU A 82 1.37 12.79 11.76
C GLU A 82 0.51 14.02 11.49
N ASP A 83 -0.79 13.93 11.74
CA ASP A 83 -1.72 15.06 11.62
C ASP A 83 -1.39 16.18 12.61
N GLN A 84 -1.04 15.84 13.86
CA GLN A 84 -0.59 16.82 14.84
C GLN A 84 0.72 17.50 14.42
N ILE A 85 1.70 16.76 13.91
CA ILE A 85 2.96 17.31 13.41
C ILE A 85 2.70 18.28 12.26
N LYS A 86 1.83 17.90 11.32
CA LYS A 86 1.44 18.75 10.20
C LYS A 86 0.79 20.03 10.68
N HIS A 87 -0.11 19.95 11.66
CA HIS A 87 -0.75 21.13 12.23
C HIS A 87 0.26 22.08 12.90
N HIS A 88 1.19 21.54 13.69
CA HIS A 88 2.24 22.33 14.32
C HIS A 88 3.16 22.99 13.29
N TYR A 89 3.47 22.31 12.19
CA TYR A 89 4.27 22.88 11.10
C TYR A 89 3.61 24.14 10.52
N GLU A 90 2.30 24.09 10.24
CA GLU A 90 1.57 25.25 9.73
C GLU A 90 1.51 26.40 10.75
N ILE A 91 1.34 26.11 12.04
CA ILE A 91 1.40 27.14 13.09
C ILE A 91 2.77 27.81 13.10
N ILE A 92 3.86 27.03 13.08
CA ILE A 92 5.23 27.57 13.10
C ILE A 92 5.48 28.45 11.87
N LYS A 93 4.98 28.04 10.70
CA LYS A 93 5.08 28.82 9.48
C LYS A 93 4.40 30.19 9.63
N LEU A 94 3.15 30.21 10.10
CA LEU A 94 2.41 31.46 10.33
C LEU A 94 3.06 32.36 11.38
N LEU A 95 3.64 31.78 12.43
CA LEU A 95 4.34 32.53 13.47
C LEU A 95 5.61 33.19 12.93
N LYS A 96 6.37 32.50 12.05
CA LYS A 96 7.54 33.08 11.38
C LYS A 96 7.15 34.28 10.52
N GLU A 97 6.10 34.13 9.70
CA GLU A 97 5.58 35.22 8.87
C GLU A 97 5.17 36.44 9.72
N LYS A 98 4.49 36.23 10.84
CA LYS A 98 4.13 37.33 11.77
C LYS A 98 5.34 38.02 12.38
N ILE A 99 6.37 37.27 12.78
CA ILE A 99 7.60 37.84 13.33
C ILE A 99 8.28 38.75 12.29
N ASP A 100 8.32 38.32 11.02
CA ASP A 100 8.95 39.09 9.95
C ASP A 100 8.17 40.39 9.65
N ILE A 101 6.84 40.34 9.71
CA ILE A 101 5.99 41.54 9.62
C ILE A 101 6.31 42.52 10.76
N ILE A 102 6.40 42.03 12.01
CA ILE A 102 6.69 42.86 13.18
C ILE A 102 8.09 43.49 13.08
N ARG A 103 9.10 42.74 12.65
CA ARG A 103 10.47 43.25 12.43
C ARG A 103 10.47 44.37 11.38
N SER A 104 9.78 44.15 10.27
CA SER A 104 9.67 45.13 9.18
C SER A 104 8.97 46.41 9.65
N ALA A 105 7.88 46.28 10.41
CA ALA A 105 7.16 47.42 10.97
C ALA A 105 8.01 48.24 11.96
N LYS A 106 8.77 47.56 12.84
CA LYS A 106 9.70 48.24 13.77
C LYS A 106 10.82 48.98 13.04
N HIS A 107 11.41 48.38 12.00
CA HIS A 107 12.44 49.03 11.20
C HIS A 107 11.90 50.30 10.52
N ASN A 108 10.71 50.24 9.94
CA ASN A 108 10.09 51.39 9.28
C ASN A 108 9.71 52.51 10.26
N HIS A 109 9.37 52.20 11.52
CA HIS A 109 9.11 53.23 12.54
C HIS A 109 10.39 53.92 13.00
N ALA A 110 11.49 53.19 13.17
CA ALA A 110 12.79 53.74 13.57
C ALA A 110 13.42 54.67 12.52
N ASN A 111 13.11 54.47 11.23
CA ASN A 111 13.58 55.33 10.14
C ASN A 111 12.69 56.55 9.86
N ASN A 112 11.54 56.68 10.54
CA ASN A 112 10.57 57.78 10.37
C ASN A 112 10.54 58.75 11.59
N LEU A 113 11.47 58.59 12.54
CA LEU A 113 11.72 59.46 13.71
C LEU A 113 13.11 60.08 13.57
#